data_AF-V5I7S1-F1
#
_entry.id   AF-V5I7S1-F1
#
_cell.length_a   1.000
_cell.length_b   1.000
_cell.length_c   1.000
_cell.angle_alpha   90.00
_cell.angle_beta   90.00
_cell.angle_gamma   90.00
#
_symmetry.space_group_name_H-M   'P 1'
#
loop_
_entity.id
_entity.type
_entity.pdbx_description
1 polymer ?
#
loop_
_entity_poly.entity_id
_entity_poly.type
_entity_poly.pdbx_seq_one_letter_code
_entity_poly.pdbx_strand_id
1 'polypeptide(L)'
;ADPGLLDVINLTALVIRRLIKMAKKINSFKNMCQEDQVALLKGGCTEIMILRSAMNYDPKKQTWNIPSQDNITLNVDVLKLAKGNIYQEHERFIKTFDPKWRVDENIILILCAVVLFTPERQRVIHQDVIKLEQNSYYYLLRRYLESIYPGCEAKSTFLKLIQKIAELHKLNEELINVYLDVNPSEVEPLLIEIFDLKHKQ
;
A
#
# COMPACT_ATOMS: atom_id res chain seq x y z
N ALA A 1 -5.38 0.23 24.46
CA ALA A 1 -4.48 -0.75 23.80
C ALA A 1 -3.07 -0.70 24.42
N ASP A 2 -2.15 -1.61 24.05
CA ASP A 2 -0.72 -1.50 24.41
C ASP A 2 -0.16 -0.15 23.91
N PRO A 3 0.58 0.62 24.73
CA PRO A 3 1.09 1.95 24.34
C PRO A 3 1.91 1.95 23.04
N GLY A 4 2.70 0.90 22.78
CA GLY A 4 3.51 0.80 21.56
C GLY A 4 2.63 0.64 20.31
N LEU A 5 1.52 -0.09 20.41
CA LEU A 5 0.58 -0.29 19.31
C LEU A 5 -0.10 1.02 18.91
N LEU A 6 -0.45 1.87 19.88
CA LEU A 6 -1.05 3.18 19.62
C LEU A 6 -0.08 4.12 18.89
N ASP A 7 1.20 4.10 19.23
CA ASP A 7 2.22 4.89 18.52
C ASP A 7 2.31 4.47 17.04
N VAL A 8 2.31 3.16 16.76
CA VAL A 8 2.32 2.66 15.37
C VAL A 8 1.06 3.03 14.61
N ILE A 9 -0.09 2.97 15.26
CA ILE A 9 -1.37 3.38 14.68
C ILE A 9 -1.33 4.87 14.32
N ASN A 10 -0.87 5.75 15.22
CA ASN A 10 -0.77 7.18 14.94
C ASN A 10 0.27 7.48 13.83
N LEU A 11 1.36 6.73 13.76
CA LEU A 11 2.32 6.84 12.65
C LEU A 11 1.71 6.41 11.31
N THR A 12 0.78 5.45 11.32
CA THR A 12 -0.01 5.07 10.13
C THR A 12 -0.82 6.26 9.63
N ALA A 13 -1.40 7.09 10.51
CA ALA A 13 -2.13 8.30 10.10
C ALA A 13 -1.22 9.33 9.41
N LEU A 14 0.00 9.53 9.90
CA LEU A 14 0.99 10.40 9.24
C LEU A 14 1.34 9.90 7.83
N VAL A 15 1.55 8.59 7.68
CA VAL A 15 1.83 7.98 6.37
C VAL A 15 0.65 8.16 5.42
N ILE A 16 -0.58 7.90 5.87
CA ILE A 16 -1.79 8.10 5.07
C ILE A 16 -1.93 9.55 4.64
N ARG A 17 -1.71 10.53 5.54
CA ARG A 17 -1.73 11.96 5.15
C ARG A 17 -0.74 12.27 4.04
N ARG A 18 0.47 11.72 4.11
CA ARG A 18 1.50 11.89 3.06
C ARG A 18 1.06 11.22 1.75
N LEU A 19 0.44 10.04 1.81
CA LEU A 19 -0.11 9.35 0.64
C LEU A 19 -1.24 10.15 -0.02
N ILE A 20 -2.17 10.69 0.76
CA ILE A 20 -3.25 11.56 0.24
C ILE A 20 -2.66 12.79 -0.45
N LYS A 21 -1.66 13.44 0.17
CA LYS A 21 -0.96 14.58 -0.45
C LYS A 21 -0.27 14.20 -1.75
N MET A 22 0.31 13.00 -1.83
CA MET A 22 0.94 12.48 -3.04
C MET A 22 -0.11 12.18 -4.12
N ALA A 23 -1.19 11.47 -3.80
CA ALA A 23 -2.26 11.16 -4.75
C ALA A 23 -2.87 12.44 -5.35
N LYS A 24 -3.08 13.48 -4.53
CA LYS A 24 -3.57 14.79 -4.99
C LYS A 24 -2.61 15.55 -5.94
N LYS A 25 -1.35 15.13 -6.06
CA LYS A 25 -0.42 15.66 -7.08
C LYS A 25 -0.56 14.97 -8.44
N ILE A 26 -1.24 13.82 -8.50
CA ILE A 26 -1.53 13.12 -9.75
C ILE A 26 -2.74 13.79 -10.38
N ASN A 27 -2.58 14.36 -11.58
CA ASN A 27 -3.63 15.14 -12.24
C ASN A 27 -4.90 14.32 -12.50
N SER A 28 -4.77 13.07 -12.93
CA SER A 28 -5.90 12.17 -13.16
C SER A 28 -6.69 11.93 -11.86
N PHE A 29 -6.02 11.61 -10.75
CA PHE A 29 -6.66 11.47 -9.44
C PHE A 29 -7.35 12.75 -8.97
N LYS A 30 -6.64 13.89 -9.05
CA LYS A 30 -7.14 15.19 -8.60
C LYS A 30 -8.43 15.61 -9.32
N ASN A 31 -8.58 15.22 -10.57
CA ASN A 31 -9.71 15.59 -11.43
C ASN A 31 -10.90 14.61 -11.32
N MET A 32 -10.77 13.50 -10.59
CA MET A 32 -11.90 12.59 -10.30
C MET A 32 -12.87 13.22 -9.30
N CYS A 33 -14.11 12.74 -9.26
CA CYS A 33 -15.06 13.17 -8.22
C CYS A 33 -14.59 12.75 -6.83
N GLN A 34 -15.10 13.41 -5.79
CA GLN A 34 -14.65 13.19 -4.43
C GLN A 34 -14.93 11.77 -3.95
N GLU A 35 -16.06 11.19 -4.36
CA GLU A 35 -16.47 9.82 -4.04
C GLU A 35 -15.45 8.81 -4.55
N ASP A 36 -15.01 8.93 -5.81
CA ASP A 36 -13.98 8.08 -6.39
C ASP A 36 -12.63 8.30 -5.70
N GLN A 37 -12.22 9.54 -5.45
CA GLN A 37 -10.97 9.83 -4.73
C GLN A 37 -10.95 9.14 -3.35
N VAL A 38 -12.06 9.22 -2.61
CA VAL A 38 -12.20 8.58 -1.30
C VAL A 38 -12.21 7.06 -1.45
N ALA A 39 -12.98 6.48 -2.36
CA ALA A 39 -13.05 5.04 -2.58
C ALA A 39 -11.69 4.43 -2.91
N LEU A 40 -10.93 5.08 -3.81
CA LEU A 40 -9.57 4.65 -4.19
C LEU A 40 -8.59 4.76 -3.02
N LEU A 41 -8.66 5.82 -2.22
CA LEU A 41 -7.79 5.98 -1.05
C LEU A 41 -8.12 4.94 0.04
N LYS A 42 -9.40 4.70 0.34
CA LYS A 42 -9.82 3.68 1.32
C LYS A 42 -9.34 2.29 0.92
N GLY A 43 -9.50 1.94 -0.35
CA GLY A 43 -9.08 0.64 -0.87
C GLY A 43 -7.57 0.47 -1.00
N GLY A 44 -6.86 1.52 -1.45
CA GLY A 44 -5.46 1.44 -1.87
C GLY A 44 -4.43 1.80 -0.82
N CYS A 45 -4.77 2.54 0.25
CA CYS A 45 -3.77 3.04 1.21
C CYS A 45 -2.90 1.93 1.81
N THR A 46 -3.52 0.85 2.29
CA THR A 46 -2.81 -0.28 2.90
C THR A 46 -1.86 -0.95 1.91
N GLU A 47 -2.31 -1.19 0.69
CA GLU A 47 -1.52 -1.81 -0.37
C GLU A 47 -0.31 -0.94 -0.74
N ILE A 48 -0.50 0.37 -0.86
CA ILE A 48 0.58 1.32 -1.11
C ILE A 48 1.59 1.33 0.06
N MET A 49 1.11 1.29 1.30
CA MET A 49 2.00 1.23 2.47
C MET A 49 2.86 -0.05 2.45
N ILE A 50 2.26 -1.20 2.13
CA ILE A 50 2.96 -2.48 2.00
C ILE A 50 4.04 -2.40 0.91
N LEU A 51 3.69 -1.95 -0.30
CA LEU A 51 4.63 -1.79 -1.41
C LEU A 51 5.81 -0.88 -1.05
N ARG A 52 5.52 0.27 -0.43
CA ARG A 52 6.57 1.21 0.00
C ARG A 52 7.44 0.65 1.11
N SER A 53 6.89 -0.22 1.97
CA SER A 53 7.66 -0.87 3.02
C SER A 53 8.69 -1.87 2.45
N ALA A 54 8.41 -2.49 1.30
CA ALA A 54 9.30 -3.47 0.67
C ALA A 54 10.69 -2.90 0.34
N MET A 55 10.77 -1.60 0.00
CA MET A 55 12.03 -0.89 -0.26
C MET A 55 12.91 -0.75 0.99
N ASN A 56 12.30 -0.76 2.16
CA ASN A 56 12.96 -0.47 3.43
C ASN A 56 13.23 -1.73 4.27
N TYR A 57 12.83 -2.90 3.79
CA TYR A 57 12.99 -4.16 4.52
C TYR A 57 14.42 -4.71 4.39
N ASP A 58 15.08 -4.90 5.54
CA ASP A 58 16.38 -5.57 5.69
C ASP A 58 16.16 -7.06 5.99
N PRO A 59 16.41 -7.97 5.03
CA PRO A 59 16.20 -9.40 5.22
C PRO A 59 17.16 -10.04 6.23
N LYS A 60 18.32 -9.43 6.50
CA LYS A 60 19.30 -9.97 7.44
C LYS A 60 18.87 -9.72 8.89
N LYS A 61 18.32 -8.53 9.14
CA LYS A 61 17.83 -8.13 10.46
C LYS A 61 16.36 -8.49 10.68
N GLN A 62 15.63 -8.78 9.61
CA GLN A 62 14.17 -8.98 9.64
C GLN A 62 13.43 -7.74 10.16
N THR A 63 13.93 -6.56 9.80
CA THR A 63 13.41 -5.26 10.26
C THR A 63 13.15 -4.35 9.06
N TRP A 64 12.22 -3.40 9.21
CA TRP A 64 12.07 -2.30 8.25
C TRP A 64 12.77 -1.06 8.79
N ASN A 65 13.65 -0.50 7.97
CA ASN A 65 14.33 0.75 8.27
C ASN A 65 13.54 1.90 7.66
N ILE A 66 12.59 2.46 8.40
CA ILE A 66 11.76 3.55 7.87
C ILE A 66 12.54 4.86 7.97
N PRO A 67 12.91 5.50 6.85
CA PRO A 67 13.61 6.78 6.89
C PRO A 67 12.62 7.85 7.34
N SER A 68 12.79 8.34 8.55
CA SER A 68 12.06 9.49 9.06
C SER A 68 12.97 10.71 9.02
N GLN A 69 12.52 11.80 8.39
CA GLN A 69 13.13 13.12 8.58
C GLN A 69 13.14 13.55 10.07
N ASP A 70 12.29 12.92 10.89
CA ASP A 70 12.14 13.17 12.34
C ASP A 70 12.71 12.05 13.24
N ASN A 71 13.62 11.17 12.77
CA ASN A 71 14.18 10.04 13.54
C ASN A 71 13.17 9.02 14.13
N ILE A 72 11.93 8.99 13.65
CA ILE A 72 10.93 8.00 14.07
C ILE A 72 11.26 6.66 13.43
N THR A 73 11.83 5.76 14.23
CA THR A 73 12.00 4.36 13.86
C THR A 73 10.74 3.62 14.25
N LEU A 74 9.92 3.27 13.27
CA LEU A 74 8.80 2.35 13.46
C LEU A 74 9.38 0.97 13.77
N ASN A 75 9.42 0.58 15.05
CA ASN A 75 9.75 -0.79 15.39
C ASN A 75 8.60 -1.70 14.95
N VAL A 76 8.80 -2.39 13.84
CA VAL A 76 7.80 -3.29 13.26
C VAL A 76 7.55 -4.52 14.15
N ASP A 77 8.35 -4.74 15.21
CA ASP A 77 8.00 -5.68 16.28
C ASP A 77 6.66 -5.36 16.92
N VAL A 78 6.22 -4.10 16.91
CA VAL A 78 4.88 -3.72 17.38
C VAL A 78 3.78 -4.27 16.47
N LEU A 79 4.01 -4.50 15.17
CA LEU A 79 3.05 -5.22 14.33
C LEU A 79 2.94 -6.71 14.75
N LYS A 80 3.92 -7.27 15.47
CA LYS A 80 3.79 -8.59 16.12
C LYS A 80 2.82 -8.57 17.31
N LEU A 81 2.53 -7.38 17.86
CA LEU A 81 1.53 -7.19 18.93
C LEU A 81 0.10 -7.09 18.38
N ALA A 82 -0.06 -6.88 17.07
CA ALA A 82 -1.37 -6.96 16.44
C ALA A 82 -1.89 -8.40 16.47
N LYS A 83 -3.19 -8.58 16.71
CA LYS A 83 -3.81 -9.91 16.69
C LYS A 83 -3.71 -10.52 15.28
N GLY A 84 -3.35 -11.79 15.19
CA GLY A 84 -3.26 -12.54 13.93
C GLY A 84 -1.84 -12.61 13.35
N ASN A 85 -1.70 -13.27 12.20
CA ASN A 85 -0.38 -13.54 11.59
C ASN A 85 0.15 -12.42 10.69
N ILE A 86 -0.39 -11.20 10.83
CA ILE A 86 -0.19 -10.06 9.92
C ILE A 86 1.27 -9.76 9.65
N TYR A 87 2.06 -9.65 10.72
CA TYR A 87 3.48 -9.36 10.60
C TYR A 87 4.16 -10.43 9.74
N GLN A 88 3.86 -11.71 9.97
CA GLN A 88 4.46 -12.80 9.23
C GLN A 88 3.95 -12.86 7.78
N GLU A 89 2.66 -12.61 7.52
CA GLU A 89 2.12 -12.61 6.16
C GLU A 89 2.64 -11.42 5.34
N HIS A 90 2.74 -10.25 5.96
CA HIS A 90 3.39 -9.08 5.35
C HIS A 90 4.86 -9.34 5.06
N GLU A 91 5.60 -9.88 6.04
CA GLU A 91 7.00 -10.25 5.86
C GLU A 91 7.18 -11.32 4.77
N ARG A 92 6.33 -12.35 4.77
CA ARG A 92 6.30 -13.43 3.76
C ARG A 92 6.09 -12.85 2.37
N PHE A 93 5.12 -11.94 2.22
CA PHE A 93 4.85 -11.26 0.96
C PHE A 93 6.08 -10.49 0.48
N ILE A 94 6.70 -9.66 1.32
CA ILE A 94 7.91 -8.90 0.93
C ILE A 94 9.07 -9.84 0.56
N LYS A 95 9.27 -10.93 1.30
CA LYS A 95 10.30 -11.94 0.98
C LYS A 95 10.10 -12.61 -0.37
N THR A 96 8.89 -12.56 -0.93
CA THR A 96 8.60 -13.09 -2.27
C THR A 96 8.92 -12.12 -3.42
N PHE A 97 9.23 -10.86 -3.12
CA PHE A 97 9.73 -9.92 -4.14
C PHE A 97 11.18 -10.24 -4.48
N ASP A 98 11.50 -10.23 -5.78
CA ASP A 98 12.89 -10.23 -6.21
C ASP A 98 13.61 -9.01 -5.59
N PRO A 99 14.79 -9.20 -4.96
CA PRO A 99 15.57 -8.09 -4.41
C PRO A 99 15.80 -6.94 -5.40
N LYS A 100 15.93 -7.24 -6.71
CA LYS A 100 16.10 -6.23 -7.76
C LYS A 100 14.89 -5.29 -7.86
N TRP A 101 13.68 -5.82 -7.70
CA TRP A 101 12.46 -5.00 -7.75
C TRP A 101 12.30 -4.13 -6.51
N ARG A 102 12.76 -4.62 -5.34
CA ARG A 102 12.67 -3.86 -4.08
C ARG A 102 13.60 -2.65 -4.04
N VAL A 103 14.72 -2.68 -4.78
CA VAL A 103 15.67 -1.56 -4.84
C VAL A 103 15.39 -0.58 -5.98
N ASP A 104 14.49 -0.93 -6.89
CA ASP A 104 14.09 -0.07 -8.00
C ASP A 104 12.86 0.77 -7.60
N GLU A 105 13.11 2.01 -7.21
CA GLU A 105 12.06 2.94 -6.78
C GLU A 105 11.01 3.17 -7.87
N ASN A 106 11.39 3.18 -9.16
CA ASN A 106 10.44 3.42 -10.25
C ASN A 106 9.43 2.28 -10.36
N ILE A 107 9.89 1.02 -10.25
CA ILE A 107 8.99 -0.14 -10.23
C ILE A 107 7.98 0.02 -9.10
N ILE A 108 8.44 0.29 -7.87
CA ILE A 108 7.57 0.40 -6.71
C ILE A 108 6.58 1.56 -6.84
N LEU A 109 7.02 2.73 -7.32
CA LEU A 109 6.14 3.89 -7.52
C LEU A 109 5.08 3.64 -8.61
N ILE A 110 5.44 2.97 -9.71
CA ILE A 110 4.48 2.62 -10.75
C ILE A 110 3.48 1.60 -10.22
N LEU A 111 3.92 0.58 -9.47
CA LEU A 111 3.00 -0.36 -8.80
C LEU A 111 2.05 0.35 -7.83
N CYS A 112 2.54 1.33 -7.07
CA CYS A 112 1.70 2.16 -6.19
C CYS A 112 0.59 2.89 -6.97
N ALA A 113 0.90 3.40 -8.16
CA ALA A 113 -0.09 4.03 -9.02
C ALA A 113 -1.11 3.00 -9.56
N VAL A 114 -0.64 1.83 -10.00
CA VAL A 114 -1.52 0.74 -10.45
C VAL A 114 -2.53 0.33 -9.36
N VAL A 115 -2.08 0.14 -8.12
CA VAL A 115 -2.98 -0.25 -7.02
C VAL A 115 -3.90 0.89 -6.57
N LEU A 116 -3.44 2.15 -6.67
CA LEU A 116 -4.26 3.33 -6.40
C LEU A 116 -5.45 3.37 -7.34
N PHE A 117 -5.23 3.16 -8.63
CA PHE A 117 -6.28 3.18 -9.66
C PHE A 117 -6.91 1.80 -9.89
N THR A 118 -7.27 1.09 -8.83
CA THR A 118 -8.02 -0.18 -8.97
C THR A 118 -9.51 0.11 -9.21
N PRO A 119 -10.12 -0.30 -10.33
CA PRO A 119 -11.51 0.05 -10.62
C PRO A 119 -12.53 -0.76 -9.79
N GLU A 120 -12.16 -1.93 -9.28
CA GLU A 120 -13.05 -2.83 -8.50
C GLU A 120 -13.24 -2.40 -7.03
N ARG A 121 -12.74 -1.22 -6.61
CA ARG A 121 -12.93 -0.76 -5.22
C ARG A 121 -14.40 -0.51 -4.92
N GLN A 122 -14.80 -0.80 -3.68
CA GLN A 122 -16.16 -0.53 -3.21
C GLN A 122 -16.49 0.97 -3.32
N ARG A 123 -17.72 1.27 -3.73
CA ARG A 123 -18.26 2.65 -3.86
C ARG A 123 -17.61 3.51 -4.95
N VAL A 124 -16.83 2.94 -5.86
CA VAL A 124 -16.42 3.62 -7.09
C VAL A 124 -17.62 3.86 -7.99
N ILE A 125 -17.73 5.07 -8.52
CA ILE A 125 -18.75 5.55 -9.45
C ILE A 125 -18.27 5.35 -10.90
N HIS A 126 -17.06 5.82 -11.24
CA HIS A 126 -16.58 5.86 -12.63
C HIS A 126 -15.49 4.80 -12.92
N GLN A 127 -15.88 3.53 -12.87
CA GLN A 127 -14.95 2.40 -13.05
C GLN A 127 -14.16 2.44 -14.37
N ASP A 128 -14.79 2.82 -15.48
CA ASP A 128 -14.11 2.86 -16.79
C ASP A 128 -12.99 3.90 -16.86
N VAL A 129 -13.19 5.07 -16.21
CA VAL A 129 -12.17 6.12 -16.14
C VAL A 129 -10.98 5.66 -15.32
N ILE A 130 -11.25 5.02 -14.18
CA ILE A 130 -10.20 4.47 -13.31
C ILE A 130 -9.45 3.33 -14.00
N LYS A 131 -10.16 2.44 -14.70
CA LYS A 131 -9.57 1.35 -15.47
C LYS A 131 -8.66 1.86 -16.59
N LEU A 132 -9.09 2.91 -17.29
CA LEU A 132 -8.27 3.55 -18.32
C LEU A 132 -6.97 4.10 -17.71
N GLU A 133 -7.07 4.76 -16.57
CA GLU A 133 -5.91 5.29 -15.86
C GLU A 133 -4.98 4.16 -15.38
N GLN A 134 -5.52 3.08 -14.81
CA GLN A 134 -4.75 1.90 -14.41
C GLN A 134 -3.98 1.29 -15.58
N ASN A 135 -4.65 1.14 -16.73
CA ASN A 135 -4.04 0.61 -17.95
C ASN A 135 -2.89 1.48 -18.43
N SER A 136 -2.96 2.81 -18.25
CA SER A 136 -1.85 3.70 -18.57
C SER A 136 -0.62 3.42 -17.72
N TYR A 137 -0.79 3.09 -16.43
CA TYR A 137 0.30 2.71 -15.54
C TYR A 137 0.83 1.30 -15.79
N TYR A 138 -0.03 0.34 -16.19
CA TYR A 138 0.44 -0.96 -16.69
C TYR A 138 1.29 -0.80 -17.95
N TYR A 139 0.86 0.07 -18.87
CA TYR A 139 1.64 0.37 -20.06
C TYR A 139 2.97 1.03 -19.70
N LEU A 140 2.97 2.00 -18.77
CA LEU A 140 4.19 2.64 -18.27
C LEU A 140 5.15 1.62 -17.64
N LEU A 141 4.65 0.72 -16.78
CA LEU A 141 5.46 -0.34 -16.18
C LEU A 141 6.12 -1.19 -17.25
N ARG A 142 5.34 -1.63 -18.24
CA ARG A 142 5.86 -2.45 -19.35
C ARG A 142 6.97 -1.70 -20.09
N ARG A 143 6.77 -0.44 -20.45
CA ARG A 143 7.76 0.37 -21.17
C ARG A 143 9.02 0.63 -20.35
N TYR A 144 8.87 0.83 -19.05
CA TYR A 144 10.00 0.96 -18.12
C TYR A 144 10.81 -0.33 -18.06
N LEU A 145 10.16 -1.47 -17.88
CA LEU A 145 10.85 -2.77 -17.84
C LEU A 145 11.55 -3.10 -19.16
N GLU A 146 10.93 -2.78 -20.30
CA GLU A 146 11.53 -2.93 -21.64
C GLU A 146 12.78 -2.05 -21.84
N SER A 147 12.95 -0.96 -21.07
CA SER A 147 14.14 -0.09 -21.16
C SER A 147 15.29 -0.54 -20.27
N ILE A 148 15.02 -1.30 -19.20
CA ILE A 148 16.04 -1.74 -18.24
C ILE A 148 16.35 -3.24 -18.30
N TYR A 149 15.49 -4.06 -18.91
CA TYR A 149 15.69 -5.50 -19.07
C TYR A 149 15.71 -5.92 -20.55
N PRO A 150 16.62 -6.83 -20.95
CA PRO A 150 16.70 -7.29 -22.33
C PRO A 150 15.61 -8.33 -22.67
N GLY A 151 15.05 -8.19 -23.87
CA GLY A 151 14.26 -9.24 -24.54
C GLY A 151 13.13 -9.84 -23.69
N CYS A 152 13.16 -11.16 -23.50
CA CYS A 152 12.11 -11.89 -22.78
C CYS A 152 12.09 -11.63 -21.27
N GLU A 153 13.18 -11.11 -20.68
CA GLU A 153 13.23 -10.83 -19.24
C GLU A 153 12.23 -9.73 -18.87
N ALA A 154 12.13 -8.66 -19.66
CA ALA A 154 11.16 -7.59 -19.43
C ALA A 154 9.71 -8.11 -19.36
N LYS A 155 9.34 -8.98 -20.32
CA LYS A 155 8.00 -9.58 -20.38
C LYS A 155 7.74 -10.51 -19.19
N SER A 156 8.69 -11.38 -18.85
CA SER A 156 8.59 -12.28 -17.70
C SER A 156 8.46 -11.49 -16.40
N THR A 157 9.27 -10.45 -16.22
CA THR A 157 9.24 -9.57 -15.04
C THR A 157 7.91 -8.83 -14.94
N PHE A 158 7.39 -8.30 -16.05
CA PHE A 158 6.07 -7.66 -16.08
C PHE A 158 5.00 -8.62 -15.54
N LEU A 159 4.88 -9.83 -16.10
CA LEU A 159 3.88 -10.82 -15.67
C LEU A 159 4.00 -11.18 -14.18
N LYS A 160 5.23 -11.34 -13.67
CA LYS A 160 5.46 -11.61 -12.24
C LYS A 160 5.03 -10.44 -11.37
N LEU A 161 5.27 -9.19 -11.78
CA LEU A 161 4.85 -8.01 -11.02
C LEU A 161 3.31 -7.85 -11.02
N ILE A 162 2.63 -8.19 -12.12
CA ILE A 162 1.15 -8.28 -12.13
C ILE A 162 0.65 -9.32 -11.13
N GLN A 163 1.30 -10.49 -11.08
CA GLN A 163 0.96 -11.51 -10.08
C GLN A 163 1.16 -11.00 -8.64
N LYS A 164 2.21 -10.20 -8.39
CA LYS A 164 2.42 -9.57 -7.08
C LYS A 164 1.31 -8.60 -6.69
N ILE A 165 0.71 -7.88 -7.65
CA ILE A 165 -0.47 -7.05 -7.38
C ILE A 165 -1.66 -7.91 -6.95
N ALA A 166 -1.91 -9.03 -7.63
CA ALA A 166 -3.00 -9.94 -7.25
C ALA A 166 -2.81 -10.54 -5.86
N GLU A 167 -1.58 -10.96 -5.52
CA GLU A 167 -1.22 -11.44 -4.18
C GLU A 167 -1.39 -10.34 -3.12
N LEU A 168 -1.09 -9.09 -3.46
CA LEU A 168 -1.25 -7.94 -2.58
C LEU A 168 -2.72 -7.64 -2.26
N HIS A 169 -3.61 -7.72 -3.25
CA HIS A 169 -5.04 -7.54 -3.03
C HIS A 169 -5.58 -8.57 -2.02
N LYS A 170 -5.18 -9.84 -2.17
CA LYS A 170 -5.55 -10.90 -1.21
C LYS A 170 -5.01 -10.61 0.20
N LEU A 171 -3.74 -10.21 0.30
CA LEU A 171 -3.16 -9.83 1.59
C LEU A 171 -3.93 -8.66 2.22
N ASN A 172 -4.31 -7.65 1.45
CA ASN A 172 -5.06 -6.50 1.95
C ASN A 172 -6.43 -6.88 2.54
N GLU A 173 -7.15 -7.80 1.90
CA GLU A 173 -8.42 -8.33 2.42
C GLU A 173 -8.23 -9.02 3.78
N GLU A 174 -7.14 -9.76 3.96
CA GLU A 174 -6.80 -10.41 5.23
C GLU A 174 -6.42 -9.37 6.32
N LEU A 175 -5.74 -8.28 5.94
CA LEU A 175 -5.27 -7.24 6.86
C LEU A 175 -6.36 -6.29 7.34
N ILE A 176 -7.31 -5.91 6.48
CA ILE A 176 -8.42 -5.00 6.85
C ILE A 176 -9.20 -5.57 8.04
N ASN A 177 -9.37 -6.90 8.12
CA ASN A 177 -10.09 -7.56 9.21
C ASN A 177 -9.48 -7.32 10.59
N VAL A 178 -8.19 -7.00 10.69
CA VAL A 178 -7.51 -6.77 11.97
C VAL A 178 -7.72 -5.33 12.45
N TYR A 179 -7.68 -4.36 11.54
CA TYR A 179 -7.91 -2.96 11.90
C TYR A 179 -9.29 -2.75 12.54
N LEU A 180 -10.29 -3.55 12.13
CA LEU A 180 -11.65 -3.52 12.66
C LEU A 180 -11.77 -3.85 14.16
N ASP A 181 -10.76 -4.48 14.76
CA ASP A 181 -10.77 -4.85 16.18
C ASP A 181 -10.23 -3.73 17.11
N VAL A 182 -9.67 -2.65 16.54
CA VAL A 182 -9.15 -1.52 17.30
C VAL A 182 -10.30 -0.63 17.78
N ASN A 183 -10.25 -0.19 19.05
CA ASN A 183 -11.25 0.72 19.58
C ASN A 183 -11.18 2.09 18.88
N PRO A 184 -12.24 2.55 18.19
CA PRO A 184 -12.22 3.81 17.47
C PRO A 184 -11.97 5.05 18.35
N SER A 185 -12.26 4.98 19.66
CA SER A 185 -11.99 6.10 20.58
C SER A 185 -10.50 6.30 20.86
N GLU A 186 -9.65 5.33 20.52
CA GLU A 186 -8.21 5.39 20.78
C GLU A 186 -7.38 5.76 19.54
N VAL A 187 -8.01 6.03 18.39
CA VAL A 187 -7.32 6.24 17.10
C VAL A 187 -7.70 7.55 16.43
N GLU A 188 -6.81 8.08 15.59
CA GLU A 188 -7.06 9.33 14.87
C GLU A 188 -8.31 9.25 13.96
N PRO A 189 -9.13 10.31 13.86
CA PRO A 189 -10.35 10.32 13.03
C PRO A 189 -10.13 9.92 11.57
N LEU A 190 -8.97 10.26 11.01
CA LEU A 190 -8.59 9.87 9.65
C LEU A 190 -8.52 8.35 9.48
N LEU A 191 -8.05 7.61 10.49
CA LEU A 191 -7.97 6.15 10.45
C LEU A 191 -9.35 5.52 10.57
N ILE A 192 -10.22 6.11 11.39
CA ILE A 192 -11.63 5.71 11.48
C ILE A 192 -12.29 5.81 10.10
N GLU A 193 -12.07 6.92 9.40
CA GLU A 193 -12.60 7.13 8.06
C GLU A 193 -11.99 6.17 7.02
N ILE A 194 -10.67 6.02 6.99
CA ILE A 194 -9.99 5.22 5.96
C ILE A 194 -10.28 3.73 6.10
N PHE A 195 -10.34 3.20 7.33
CA PHE A 195 -10.57 1.79 7.60
C PHE A 195 -12.04 1.45 7.93
N ASP A 196 -12.96 2.42 7.80
CA ASP A 196 -14.38 2.27 8.12
C ASP A 196 -14.61 1.63 9.52
N LEU A 197 -13.85 2.08 10.53
CA LEU A 197 -13.93 1.53 11.89
C LEU A 197 -15.28 1.86 12.53
N LYS A 198 -16.00 0.85 13.02
CA LYS A 198 -17.31 1.04 13.65
C LYS A 198 -17.15 1.26 15.16
N HIS A 199 -17.76 2.31 15.69
CA HIS A 199 -17.93 2.44 17.14
C HIS A 199 -18.71 1.22 17.66
N LYS A 200 -18.10 0.43 18.55
CA LYS A 200 -18.84 -0.59 19.30
C LYS A 200 -19.85 0.15 20.18
N GLN A 201 -21.14 -0.09 19.93
CA GLN A 201 -22.22 0.32 20.84
C GLN A 201 -22.17 -0.54 22.10
#